data_AF-A0A1A8PXN9-F1
#
_entry.id   AF-A0A1A8PXN9-F1
#
_cell.length_a   1.000
_cell.length_b   1.000
_cell.length_c   1.000
_cell.angle_alpha   90.00
_cell.angle_beta   90.00
_cell.angle_gamma   90.00
#
_symmetry.space_group_name_H-M   'P 1'
#
loop_
_entity.id
_entity.type
_entity.pdbx_description
1 polymer ?
#
loop_
_entity_poly.entity_id
_entity_poly.type
_entity_poly.pdbx_seq_one_letter_code
_entity_poly.pdbx_strand_id
1 'polypeptide(L)'
;ATGEVDRQQVAVIDTPGLFDTRFDEAQTAKFLGQCVFFAAPGPHIFLVVICLSRFTDEEKQTVQKIQKIFGDAADKYSMVLFTHGDSLDDTTIEDYLARSSDLQELVKRCNGQYHIFNNKLKD
;
A
#
# COMPACT_ATOMS: atom_id res chain seq x y z
N ALA A 1 5.65 4.17 13.56
CA ALA A 1 4.93 4.15 14.85
C ALA A 1 4.85 2.71 15.35
N THR A 2 4.74 2.50 16.66
CA THR A 2 4.49 1.17 17.26
C THR A 2 3.25 1.23 18.14
N GLY A 3 2.54 0.11 18.27
CA GLY A 3 1.33 -0.01 19.08
C GLY A 3 1.01 -1.47 19.40
N GLU A 4 -0.05 -1.70 20.17
CA GLU A 4 -0.54 -3.03 20.54
C GLU A 4 -1.97 -3.24 20.04
N VAL A 5 -2.23 -4.36 19.39
CA VAL A 5 -3.56 -4.80 18.94
C VAL A 5 -3.73 -6.25 19.38
N ASP A 6 -4.78 -6.57 20.13
CA ASP A 6 -5.06 -7.93 20.62
C ASP A 6 -3.85 -8.62 21.29
N ARG A 7 -3.06 -7.86 22.08
CA ARG A 7 -1.82 -8.30 22.74
C ARG A 7 -0.64 -8.58 21.80
N GLN A 8 -0.78 -8.26 20.52
CA GLN A 8 0.27 -8.35 19.53
C GLN A 8 0.88 -6.96 19.28
N GLN A 9 2.20 -6.88 19.38
CA GLN A 9 2.94 -5.65 19.07
C GLN A 9 2.97 -5.47 17.55
N VAL A 10 2.57 -4.28 17.09
CA VAL A 10 2.52 -3.90 15.69
C VAL A 10 3.42 -2.69 15.47
N ALA A 11 4.25 -2.75 14.42
CA ALA A 11 5.07 -1.64 13.96
C ALA A 11 4.64 -1.24 12.55
N VAL A 12 4.40 0.05 12.35
CA VAL A 12 4.06 0.64 11.05
C VAL A 12 5.20 1.56 10.65
N ILE A 13 5.79 1.30 9.49
CA ILE A 13 6.83 2.11 8.87
C ILE A 13 6.17 2.91 7.76
N ASP A 14 6.06 4.22 7.95
CA ASP A 14 5.60 5.12 6.90
C ASP A 14 6.77 5.42 5.95
N THR A 15 6.55 5.17 4.66
CA THR A 15 7.57 5.32 3.63
C THR A 15 7.27 6.55 2.78
N PRO A 16 8.25 7.42 2.49
CA PRO A 16 8.08 8.44 1.46
C PRO A 16 7.62 7.78 0.15
N GLY A 17 6.78 8.47 -0.64
CA GLY A 17 6.21 7.92 -1.87
C GLY A 17 7.29 7.30 -2.76
N LEU A 18 7.06 6.06 -3.20
CA LEU A 18 8.04 5.32 -3.99
C LEU A 18 8.34 5.98 -5.34
N PHE A 19 7.47 6.89 -5.84
CA PHE A 19 7.68 7.73 -7.02
C PHE A 19 7.63 9.21 -6.67
N ASP A 20 7.91 9.55 -5.43
CA ASP A 20 7.96 10.94 -5.02
C ASP A 20 9.10 11.65 -5.76
N THR A 21 8.75 12.32 -6.86
CA THR A 21 9.67 13.05 -7.74
C THR A 21 10.30 14.25 -7.05
N ARG A 22 9.89 14.55 -5.82
CA ARG A 22 10.56 15.53 -4.95
C ARG A 22 11.93 15.06 -4.48
N PHE A 23 12.22 13.76 -4.54
CA PHE A 23 13.50 13.19 -4.15
C PHE A 23 14.30 12.69 -5.35
N ASP A 24 15.61 12.90 -5.32
CA ASP A 24 16.52 12.30 -6.30
C ASP A 24 16.71 10.80 -6.05
N GLU A 25 17.37 10.11 -6.98
CA GLU A 25 17.60 8.66 -6.89
C GLU A 25 18.43 8.29 -5.66
N ALA A 26 19.41 9.12 -5.27
CA ALA A 26 20.27 8.86 -4.13
C ALA A 26 19.51 8.94 -2.80
N GLN A 27 18.64 9.94 -2.67
CA GLN A 27 17.78 10.12 -1.52
C GLN A 27 16.71 9.03 -1.44
N THR A 28 16.15 8.63 -2.59
CA THR A 28 15.24 7.48 -2.68
C THR A 28 15.93 6.21 -2.20
N ALA A 29 17.14 5.90 -2.70
CA ALA A 29 17.90 4.73 -2.29
C ALA A 29 18.23 4.75 -0.77
N LYS A 30 18.53 5.92 -0.21
CA LYS A 30 18.77 6.09 1.23
C LYS A 30 17.52 5.76 2.06
N PHE A 31 16.36 6.30 1.68
CA PHE A 31 15.10 6.00 2.37
C PHE A 31 14.74 4.52 2.27
N LEU A 32 14.94 3.90 1.12
CA LEU A 32 14.73 2.47 0.94
C LEU A 32 15.65 1.64 1.85
N GLY A 33 16.93 1.99 1.94
CA GLY A 33 17.87 1.32 2.86
C GLY A 33 17.44 1.43 4.32
N GLN A 34 16.91 2.59 4.73
CA GLN A 34 16.35 2.76 6.08
C GLN A 34 15.10 1.91 6.29
N CYS A 35 14.20 1.82 5.31
CA CYS A 35 12.99 1.00 5.39
C CYS A 35 13.32 -0.48 5.54
N VAL A 36 14.28 -0.99 4.75
CA VAL A 36 14.76 -2.38 4.86
C VAL A 36 15.36 -2.64 6.24
N PHE A 37 16.15 -1.70 6.77
CA PHE A 37 16.74 -1.82 8.10
C PHE A 37 15.67 -1.85 9.20
N PHE A 38 14.69 -0.94 9.16
CA PHE A 38 13.62 -0.89 10.15
C PHE A 38 12.66 -2.08 10.06
N ALA A 39 12.50 -2.66 8.87
CA ALA A 39 11.64 -3.81 8.67
C ALA A 39 12.31 -5.15 9.00
N ALA A 40 13.61 -5.19 9.35
CA ALA A 40 14.33 -6.44 9.59
C ALA A 40 13.65 -7.30 10.69
N PRO A 41 13.52 -8.63 10.49
CA PRO A 41 14.08 -9.46 9.42
C PRO A 41 13.35 -9.36 8.06
N GLY A 42 12.19 -8.73 8.04
CA GLY A 42 11.37 -8.44 6.87
C GLY A 42 9.96 -8.01 7.32
N PRO A 43 9.26 -7.19 6.53
CA PRO A 43 7.90 -6.82 6.87
C PRO A 43 6.96 -8.02 6.77
N HIS A 44 5.97 -8.07 7.65
CA HIS A 44 4.91 -9.09 7.60
C HIS A 44 3.92 -8.82 6.47
N ILE A 45 3.68 -7.54 6.16
CA ILE A 45 2.76 -7.09 5.13
C ILE A 45 3.20 -5.72 4.59
N PHE A 46 3.01 -5.51 3.30
CA PHE A 46 3.08 -4.23 2.60
C PHE A 46 1.67 -3.73 2.33
N LEU A 47 1.41 -2.48 2.68
CA LEU A 47 0.13 -1.83 2.43
C LEU A 47 0.28 -0.87 1.25
N VAL A 48 -0.37 -1.17 0.14
CA VAL A 48 -0.46 -0.28 -1.02
C VAL A 48 -1.66 0.62 -0.84
N VAL A 49 -1.44 1.83 -0.34
CA VAL A 49 -2.50 2.76 0.02
C VAL A 49 -3.00 3.50 -1.21
N ILE A 50 -4.30 3.40 -1.50
CA ILE A 50 -4.96 4.09 -2.61
C ILE A 50 -6.08 4.97 -2.10
N CYS A 51 -6.20 6.17 -2.63
CA CYS A 51 -7.34 7.03 -2.37
C CYS A 51 -8.46 6.74 -3.39
N LEU A 52 -9.69 6.47 -2.94
CA LEU A 52 -10.79 6.17 -3.86
C LEU A 52 -11.14 7.32 -4.83
N SER A 53 -10.77 8.56 -4.47
CA SER A 53 -10.92 9.72 -5.37
C SER A 53 -9.76 9.90 -6.34
N ARG A 54 -8.65 9.16 -6.19
CA ARG A 54 -7.44 9.36 -6.98
C ARG A 54 -6.64 8.07 -7.15
N PHE A 55 -6.53 7.63 -8.40
CA PHE A 55 -5.61 6.58 -8.82
C PHE A 55 -4.67 7.10 -9.91
N THR A 56 -3.37 6.90 -9.72
CA THR A 56 -2.27 7.49 -10.47
C THR A 56 -1.34 6.41 -11.02
N ASP A 57 -0.53 6.77 -12.03
CA ASP A 57 0.45 5.84 -12.59
C ASP A 57 1.56 5.46 -11.58
N GLU A 58 1.81 6.30 -10.57
CA GLU A 58 2.69 5.98 -9.43
C GLU A 58 2.13 4.78 -8.63
N GLU A 59 0.84 4.79 -8.30
CA GLU A 59 0.21 3.71 -7.55
C GLU A 59 0.20 2.39 -8.38
N LYS A 60 0.01 2.47 -9.71
CA LYS A 60 0.08 1.31 -10.61
C LYS A 60 1.44 0.60 -10.58
N GLN A 61 2.52 1.38 -10.52
CA GLN A 61 3.88 0.85 -10.59
C GLN A 61 4.45 0.50 -9.21
N THR A 62 3.73 0.79 -8.12
CA THR A 62 4.20 0.59 -6.74
C THR A 62 4.50 -0.87 -6.43
N VAL A 63 3.61 -1.80 -6.78
CA VAL A 63 3.84 -3.24 -6.52
C VAL A 63 5.10 -3.76 -7.22
N GLN A 64 5.35 -3.33 -8.46
CA GLN A 64 6.56 -3.70 -9.20
C GLN A 64 7.84 -3.21 -8.52
N LYS A 65 7.79 -2.03 -7.88
CA LYS A 65 8.93 -1.53 -7.11
C LYS A 65 9.14 -2.31 -5.83
N ILE A 66 8.07 -2.64 -5.11
CA ILE A 66 8.15 -3.48 -3.92
C ILE A 66 8.83 -4.81 -4.29
N GLN A 67 8.44 -5.45 -5.40
CA GLN A 67 9.12 -6.65 -5.92
C GLN A 67 10.61 -6.40 -6.20
N LYS A 68 10.94 -5.31 -6.88
CA LYS A 68 12.34 -4.98 -7.22
C LYS A 68 13.22 -4.80 -5.99
N ILE A 69 12.66 -4.34 -4.87
CA ILE A 69 13.40 -4.01 -3.64
C ILE A 69 13.43 -5.19 -2.67
N PHE A 70 12.28 -5.82 -2.44
CA PHE A 70 12.07 -6.86 -1.43
C PHE A 70 11.98 -8.28 -2.01
N GLY A 71 12.08 -8.41 -3.34
CA GLY A 71 12.01 -9.66 -4.09
C GLY A 71 10.59 -9.99 -4.57
N ASP A 72 10.51 -10.86 -5.59
CA ASP A 72 9.25 -11.26 -6.25
C ASP A 72 8.20 -11.86 -5.30
N ALA A 73 8.63 -12.38 -4.14
CA ALA A 73 7.74 -12.92 -3.13
C ALA A 73 6.92 -11.82 -2.41
N ALA A 74 7.30 -10.55 -2.51
CA ALA A 74 6.67 -9.45 -1.79
C ALA A 74 5.19 -9.23 -2.14
N ASP A 75 4.77 -9.59 -3.36
CA ASP A 75 3.35 -9.62 -3.78
C ASP A 75 2.49 -10.47 -2.85
N LYS A 76 3.05 -11.59 -2.37
CA LYS A 76 2.34 -12.51 -1.47
C LYS A 76 2.07 -11.91 -0.09
N TYR A 77 2.82 -10.88 0.24
CA TYR A 77 2.71 -10.13 1.48
C TYR A 77 2.22 -8.72 1.20
N SER A 78 1.51 -8.47 0.10
CA SER A 78 0.98 -7.15 -0.25
C SER A 78 -0.55 -7.14 -0.20
N MET A 79 -1.13 -6.07 0.32
CA MET A 79 -2.57 -5.82 0.36
C MET A 79 -2.85 -4.39 -0.10
N VAL A 80 -3.91 -4.20 -0.89
CA VAL A 80 -4.38 -2.85 -1.25
C VAL A 80 -5.22 -2.28 -0.11
N LEU A 81 -4.87 -1.10 0.39
CA LEU A 81 -5.66 -0.39 1.39
C LEU A 81 -6.33 0.82 0.73
N PHE A 82 -7.63 0.69 0.46
CA PHE A 82 -8.43 1.80 -0.05
C PHE A 82 -8.77 2.75 1.09
N THR A 83 -8.44 4.03 0.94
CA THR A 83 -8.78 5.09 1.87
C THR A 83 -9.90 5.95 1.29
N HIS A 84 -10.53 6.73 2.17
CA HIS A 84 -11.72 7.52 1.84
C HIS A 84 -12.89 6.63 1.41
N GLY A 85 -13.10 5.52 2.14
CA GLY A 85 -14.24 4.61 1.92
C GLY A 85 -15.60 5.30 1.97
N ASP A 86 -15.69 6.45 2.64
CA ASP A 86 -16.85 7.33 2.65
C ASP A 86 -17.19 7.95 1.28
N SER A 87 -16.26 7.90 0.32
CA SER A 87 -16.47 8.38 -1.06
C SER A 87 -17.14 7.35 -1.97
N LEU A 88 -17.44 6.15 -1.48
CA LEU A 88 -18.12 5.12 -2.26
C LEU A 88 -19.64 5.36 -2.41
N ASP A 89 -20.21 6.39 -1.76
CA ASP A 89 -21.65 6.69 -1.77
C ASP A 89 -22.51 5.41 -1.65
N ASP A 90 -23.48 5.21 -2.55
CA ASP A 90 -24.35 4.01 -2.64
C ASP A 90 -23.74 2.87 -3.47
N THR A 91 -22.43 2.90 -3.75
CA THR A 91 -21.75 1.90 -4.58
C THR A 91 -20.85 0.99 -3.76
N THR A 92 -20.69 -0.25 -4.19
CA THR A 92 -19.78 -1.20 -3.54
C THR A 92 -18.34 -1.00 -4.03
N ILE A 93 -17.37 -1.47 -3.25
CA ILE A 93 -15.98 -1.48 -3.70
C ILE A 93 -15.81 -2.37 -4.93
N GLU A 94 -16.57 -3.45 -5.02
CA GLU A 94 -16.56 -4.36 -6.16
C GLU A 94 -17.01 -3.63 -7.44
N ASP A 95 -18.06 -2.81 -7.36
CA ASP A 95 -18.52 -1.98 -8.48
C ASP A 95 -17.48 -0.93 -8.87
N TYR A 96 -16.77 -0.36 -7.89
CA TYR A 96 -15.70 0.59 -8.13
C TYR A 96 -14.52 -0.07 -8.84
N LEU A 97 -14.07 -1.23 -8.37
CA LEU A 97 -13.01 -2.03 -9.00
C LEU A 97 -13.41 -2.46 -10.42
N ALA A 98 -14.68 -2.83 -10.65
CA ALA A 98 -15.19 -3.23 -11.96
C ALA A 98 -15.01 -2.14 -13.04
N ARG A 99 -14.92 -0.86 -12.64
CA ARG A 99 -14.77 0.30 -13.55
C ARG A 99 -13.35 0.51 -14.07
N SER A 100 -12.34 -0.14 -13.50
CA SER A 100 -10.93 0.08 -13.87
C SER A 100 -10.16 -1.23 -13.95
N SER A 101 -9.71 -1.58 -15.16
CA SER A 101 -8.83 -2.73 -15.40
C SER A 101 -7.53 -2.65 -14.60
N ASP A 102 -6.99 -1.44 -14.47
CA ASP A 102 -5.71 -1.20 -13.81
C ASP A 102 -5.84 -1.43 -12.30
N LEU A 103 -6.97 -1.05 -11.68
CA LEU A 103 -7.25 -1.34 -10.28
C LEU A 103 -7.47 -2.83 -10.03
N GLN A 104 -8.18 -3.52 -10.94
CA GLN A 104 -8.35 -4.97 -10.87
C GLN A 104 -7.00 -5.68 -10.97
N GLU A 105 -6.13 -5.23 -11.88
CA GLU A 105 -4.79 -5.79 -12.02
C GLU A 105 -3.97 -5.57 -10.76
N LEU A 106 -4.02 -4.38 -10.17
CA LEU A 106 -3.32 -4.10 -8.92
C LEU A 106 -3.79 -5.00 -7.78
N VAL A 107 -5.09 -5.11 -7.56
CA VAL A 107 -5.66 -6.01 -6.54
C VAL A 107 -5.27 -7.46 -6.81
N LYS A 108 -5.27 -7.88 -8.08
CA LYS A 108 -4.83 -9.22 -8.48
C LYS A 108 -3.35 -9.48 -8.16
N ARG A 109 -2.48 -8.49 -8.36
CA ARG A 109 -1.05 -8.58 -7.98
C ARG A 109 -0.86 -8.68 -6.47
N CYS A 110 -1.75 -8.07 -5.69
CA CYS A 110 -1.84 -8.24 -4.23
C CYS A 110 -2.63 -9.50 -3.83
N ASN A 111 -2.62 -10.57 -4.63
CA ASN A 111 -3.36 -11.83 -4.37
C ASN A 111 -4.86 -11.67 -4.08
N GLY A 112 -5.50 -10.63 -4.60
CA GLY A 112 -6.90 -10.33 -4.32
C GLY A 112 -7.14 -9.74 -2.92
N GLN A 113 -6.09 -9.45 -2.15
CA GLN A 113 -6.20 -8.88 -0.81
C GLN A 113 -6.40 -7.37 -0.89
N TYR A 114 -7.52 -6.91 -0.36
CA TYR A 114 -7.75 -5.49 -0.15
C TYR A 114 -8.59 -5.24 1.11
N HIS A 115 -8.52 -4.02 1.62
CA HIS A 115 -9.37 -3.54 2.71
C HIS A 115 -9.79 -2.08 2.44
N ILE A 116 -10.96 -1.68 2.94
CA ILE A 116 -11.45 -0.31 2.84
C ILE A 116 -11.39 0.32 4.21
N PHE A 117 -10.68 1.42 4.30
CA PHE A 117 -10.53 2.21 5.51
C PHE A 117 -11.29 3.53 5.36
N ASN A 118 -12.25 3.77 6.25
CA ASN A 118 -12.97 5.03 6.32
C ASN A 118 -12.29 5.94 7.34
N ASN A 119 -11.48 6.88 6.85
CA ASN A 119 -10.73 7.83 7.67
C ASN A 119 -11.61 8.77 8.53
N LYS A 120 -12.93 8.82 8.28
CA LYS A 120 -13.87 9.63 9.08
C LYS A 120 -14.48 8.87 10.26
N LEU A 121 -14.42 7.54 10.24
CA LEU A 121 -14.85 6.74 11.38
C LEU A 121 -13.73 6.79 12.42
N LYS A 122 -14.10 7.15 13.65
CA LYS A 122 -13.25 6.97 14.82
C LYS A 122 -13.77 5.74 15.52
N ASP A 123 -13.08 4.62 15.31
CA ASP A 123 -13.20 3.48 16.22
C ASP A 123 -12.41 3.74 17.51
#